data_AF-A0A9E5NFZ4-F1
#
_entry.id   AF-A0A9E5NFZ4-F1
#
_cell.length_a   1.000
_cell.length_b   1.000
_cell.length_c   1.000
_cell.angle_alpha   90.00
_cell.angle_beta   90.00
_cell.angle_gamma   90.00
#
_symmetry.space_group_name_H-M   'P 1'
#
loop_
_entity.id
_entity.type
_entity.pdbx_description
1 polymer ?
#
loop_
_entity_poly.entity_id
_entity_poly.type
_entity_poly.pdbx_seq_one_letter_code
_entity_poly.pdbx_strand_id
1 'polypeptide(L)'
;AEEISRNLVVKNRVSLVSDNPSVVDVAAFELTDTRDDPNADSFPVIFENSIGFNDFRGTTLQIALTPEDLEDYNDISRNLGNNRGHGLHPSLFSPDG
;
A
#
# COMPACT_ATOMS: atom_id res chain seq x y z
N ALA A 1 0.97 20.13 -13.94
CA ALA A 1 0.49 19.55 -12.68
C ALA A 1 1.65 18.84 -12.04
N GLU A 2 1.80 18.96 -10.72
CA GLU A 2 2.75 18.14 -9.97
C GLU A 2 2.03 16.82 -9.68
N GLU A 3 2.58 15.71 -10.18
CA GLU A 3 2.01 14.38 -10.04
C GLU A 3 3.09 13.36 -9.66
N ILE A 4 2.68 12.34 -8.92
CA ILE A 4 3.45 11.14 -8.63
C ILE A 4 2.72 9.98 -9.30
N SER A 5 3.14 9.62 -10.51
CA SER A 5 2.50 8.58 -11.30
C SER A 5 3.48 7.58 -11.88
N ARG A 6 2.99 6.36 -12.15
CA ARG A 6 3.72 5.28 -12.86
C ARG A 6 5.01 4.83 -12.19
N ASN A 7 5.13 5.00 -10.87
CA ASN A 7 6.24 4.45 -10.10
C ASN A 7 6.01 2.96 -9.80
N LEU A 8 7.10 2.21 -9.63
CA LEU A 8 7.07 0.78 -9.34
C LEU A 8 7.82 0.50 -8.03
N VAL A 9 7.09 0.03 -7.02
CA VAL A 9 7.66 -0.50 -5.77
C VAL A 9 7.35 -1.98 -5.71
N VAL A 10 8.22 -2.78 -6.31
CA VAL A 10 7.99 -4.22 -6.45
C VAL A 10 9.16 -5.07 -6.01
N LYS A 11 8.86 -6.26 -5.48
CA LYS A 11 9.83 -7.32 -5.16
C LYS A 11 10.86 -6.93 -4.09
N ASN A 12 10.50 -6.03 -3.18
CA ASN A 12 11.33 -5.69 -2.02
C ASN A 12 11.09 -6.68 -0.88
N ARG A 13 12.08 -6.81 0.01
CA ARG A 13 11.93 -7.53 1.29
C ARG A 13 12.22 -6.56 2.44
N VAL A 14 11.18 -6.24 3.21
CA VAL A 14 11.25 -5.39 4.40
C VAL A 14 10.82 -6.25 5.60
N SER A 15 11.77 -6.52 6.49
CA SER A 15 11.54 -7.34 7.69
C SER A 15 11.80 -6.48 8.92
N LEU A 16 10.82 -6.45 9.82
CA LEU A 16 10.92 -5.79 11.11
C LEU A 16 10.72 -6.84 12.21
N VAL A 17 11.48 -6.70 13.28
CA VAL A 17 11.35 -7.53 14.50
C VAL A 17 11.19 -6.55 15.65
N SER A 18 10.03 -6.60 16.30
CA SER A 18 9.75 -5.86 17.53
C SER A 18 9.81 -6.83 18.71
N ASP A 19 10.45 -6.42 19.79
CA ASP A 19 10.40 -7.09 21.08
C ASP A 19 9.06 -6.87 21.80
N ASN A 20 8.27 -5.88 21.36
CA ASN A 20 6.93 -5.61 21.85
C ASN A 20 5.98 -5.09 20.73
N PRO A 21 5.57 -5.98 19.80
CA PRO A 21 4.79 -5.60 18.61
C PRO A 21 3.37 -5.08 18.91
N SER A 22 2.87 -5.23 20.13
CA SER A 22 1.56 -4.70 20.53
C SER A 22 1.59 -3.24 21.00
N VAL A 23 2.78 -2.66 21.21
CA VAL A 23 2.94 -1.28 21.72
C VAL A 23 3.33 -0.31 20.60
N VAL A 24 4.10 -0.76 19.60
CA VAL A 24 4.53 0.07 18.47
C VAL A 24 4.11 -0.61 17.18
N ASP A 25 3.17 0.00 16.48
CA ASP A 25 2.79 -0.40 15.13
C ASP A 25 3.66 0.34 14.11
N VAL A 26 4.03 -0.36 13.04
CA VAL A 26 4.85 0.18 11.95
C VAL A 26 4.20 -0.25 10.64
N ALA A 27 3.87 0.75 9.81
CA ALA A 27 3.51 0.53 8.42
C ALA A 27 4.76 0.16 7.62
N ALA A 28 4.74 -0.98 6.91
CA ALA A 28 5.86 -1.38 6.06
C ALA A 28 6.04 -0.44 4.86
N PHE A 29 4.94 0.17 4.40
CA PHE A 29 4.91 1.17 3.36
C PHE A 29 3.81 2.20 3.68
N GLU A 30 4.06 3.48 3.42
CA GLU A 30 3.06 4.54 3.56
C GLU A 30 2.98 5.34 2.25
N LEU A 31 1.76 5.58 1.79
CA LEU A 31 1.47 6.47 0.67
C LEU A 31 0.52 7.57 1.18
N THR A 32 1.04 8.80 1.26
CA THR A 32 0.31 9.92 1.84
C THR A 32 0.37 11.15 0.93
N ASP A 33 -0.80 11.71 0.60
CA ASP A 33 -0.93 13.04 0.03
C ASP A 33 -0.87 14.08 1.16
N THR A 34 0.29 14.71 1.33
CA THR A 34 0.56 15.68 2.41
C THR A 34 0.27 17.13 2.01
N ARG A 35 -0.34 17.37 0.86
CA ARG A 35 -0.61 18.73 0.39
C ARG A 35 -1.58 19.43 1.34
N ASP A 36 -1.12 20.53 1.93
CA ASP A 36 -1.91 21.45 2.77
C ASP A 36 -2.36 22.66 1.93
N ASP A 37 -2.94 22.41 0.75
CA ASP A 37 -3.45 23.47 -0.12
C ASP A 37 -4.96 23.28 -0.36
N PRO A 38 -5.82 24.14 0.24
CA PRO A 38 -7.26 24.06 0.06
C PRO A 38 -7.71 24.42 -1.37
N ASN A 39 -6.82 24.95 -2.22
CA ASN A 39 -7.09 25.27 -3.62
C ASN A 39 -6.46 24.27 -4.59
N ALA A 40 -5.79 23.21 -4.08
CA ALA A 40 -5.25 22.18 -4.94
C ALA A 40 -6.39 21.51 -5.72
N ASP A 41 -6.15 21.24 -7.01
CA ASP A 41 -7.10 20.53 -7.85
C ASP A 41 -7.57 19.26 -7.14
N SER A 42 -8.89 19.06 -7.17
CA SER A 42 -9.59 17.99 -6.49
C SER A 42 -9.25 16.64 -7.13
N PHE A 43 -8.15 16.04 -6.67
CA PHE A 43 -7.88 14.60 -6.66
C PHE A 43 -7.85 13.84 -8.03
N PRO A 44 -7.00 12.81 -8.21
CA PRO A 44 -5.79 12.43 -7.46
C PRO A 44 -4.50 12.98 -8.13
N VAL A 45 -3.49 13.35 -7.33
CA VAL A 45 -2.11 13.62 -7.85
C VAL A 45 -1.16 12.45 -7.64
N ILE A 46 -1.58 11.46 -6.85
CA ILE A 46 -0.88 10.19 -6.65
C ILE A 46 -1.74 9.09 -7.27
N PHE A 47 -1.39 8.67 -8.48
CA PHE A 47 -2.19 7.72 -9.25
C PHE A 47 -1.32 6.86 -10.18
N GLU A 48 -1.83 5.73 -10.65
CA GLU A 48 -1.13 4.79 -11.53
C GLU A 48 0.23 4.29 -10.99
N ASN A 49 0.49 4.36 -9.69
CA ASN A 49 1.67 3.71 -9.11
C ASN A 49 1.36 2.23 -8.87
N SER A 50 2.36 1.35 -9.01
CA SER A 50 2.20 -0.07 -8.66
C SER A 50 3.07 -0.44 -7.47
N ILE A 51 2.42 -0.88 -6.40
CA ILE A 51 3.05 -1.32 -5.15
C ILE A 51 2.66 -2.77 -4.92
N GLY A 52 3.54 -3.70 -5.29
CA GLY A 52 3.16 -5.10 -5.21
C GLY A 52 4.29 -6.11 -5.19
N PHE A 53 3.93 -7.35 -4.88
CA PHE A 53 4.89 -8.45 -4.72
C PHE A 53 5.99 -8.16 -3.69
N ASN A 54 5.74 -7.29 -2.70
CA ASN A 54 6.71 -7.02 -1.64
C ASN A 54 6.52 -8.00 -0.47
N ASP A 55 7.63 -8.40 0.14
CA ASP A 55 7.66 -9.21 1.36
C ASP A 55 7.78 -8.28 2.57
N PHE A 56 6.65 -8.00 3.20
CA PHE A 56 6.49 -7.18 4.41
C PHE A 56 6.26 -8.03 5.67
N ARG A 57 6.62 -9.32 5.67
CA ARG A 57 6.46 -10.19 6.85
C ARG A 57 7.28 -9.65 8.02
N GLY A 58 6.77 -9.81 9.23
CA GLY A 58 7.29 -9.16 10.43
C GLY A 58 6.62 -7.83 10.75
N THR A 59 5.87 -7.24 9.82
CA THR A 59 5.09 -6.02 10.06
C THR A 59 3.63 -6.32 10.40
N THR A 60 3.05 -5.48 11.26
CA THR A 60 1.63 -5.55 11.63
C THR A 60 0.76 -4.90 10.55
N LEU A 61 1.14 -3.70 10.10
CA LEU A 61 0.49 -2.97 9.01
C LEU A 61 1.35 -3.00 7.73
N GLN A 62 0.81 -3.54 6.65
CA GLN A 62 1.56 -3.69 5.38
C GLN A 62 1.66 -2.39 4.60
N ILE A 63 0.54 -1.69 4.46
CA ILE A 63 0.45 -0.45 3.74
C ILE A 63 -0.51 0.49 4.48
N ALA A 64 -0.13 1.75 4.60
CA ALA A 64 -0.98 2.83 5.09
C ALA A 64 -1.23 3.82 3.95
N LEU A 65 -2.50 4.20 3.75
CA LEU A 65 -2.93 5.10 2.70
C LEU A 65 -3.62 6.30 3.33
N THR A 66 -3.17 7.50 2.98
CA THR A 66 -3.78 8.74 3.47
C THR A 66 -3.87 9.76 2.33
N PRO A 67 -5.07 10.08 1.82
CA PRO A 67 -6.37 9.51 2.18
C PRO A 67 -6.56 8.06 1.70
N GLU A 68 -7.62 7.42 2.20
CA GLU A 68 -7.92 5.99 1.97
C GLU A 68 -8.27 5.66 0.52
N ASP A 69 -8.85 6.61 -0.22
CA ASP A 69 -9.22 6.48 -1.63
C ASP A 69 -8.02 6.44 -2.58
N LEU A 70 -6.78 6.64 -2.08
CA LEU A 70 -5.56 6.36 -2.85
C LEU A 70 -5.48 4.90 -3.32
N GLU A 71 -6.18 3.97 -2.67
CA GLU A 71 -6.28 2.58 -3.12
C GLU A 71 -6.94 2.48 -4.50
N ASP A 72 -7.96 3.30 -4.77
CA ASP A 72 -8.72 3.26 -6.03
C ASP A 72 -7.91 3.80 -7.21
N TYR A 73 -6.87 4.57 -6.93
CA TYR A 73 -6.05 5.24 -7.95
C TYR A 73 -4.70 4.57 -8.19
N ASN A 74 -4.32 3.53 -7.43
CA ASN A 74 -3.02 2.87 -7.52
C ASN A 74 -3.18 1.33 -7.57
N ASP A 75 -2.27 0.64 -8.25
CA ASP A 75 -2.26 -0.83 -8.26
C ASP A 75 -1.51 -1.36 -7.02
N ILE A 76 -2.27 -1.74 -6.01
CA ILE A 76 -1.76 -2.30 -4.77
C ILE A 76 -2.13 -3.77 -4.70
N SER A 77 -1.14 -4.66 -4.83
CA SER A 77 -1.44 -6.09 -4.87
C SER A 77 -0.30 -6.98 -4.39
N ARG A 78 -0.63 -8.14 -3.81
CA ARG A 78 0.34 -9.21 -3.49
C ARG A 78 1.48 -8.79 -2.55
N ASN A 79 1.23 -7.84 -1.64
CA ASN A 79 2.13 -7.54 -0.53
C ASN A 79 1.91 -8.57 0.60
N LEU A 80 3.00 -9.13 1.16
CA LEU A 80 2.94 -10.22 2.15
C LEU A 80 3.28 -9.69 3.54
N GLY A 81 2.31 -9.52 4.44
CA GLY A 81 2.56 -9.15 5.85
C GLY A 81 2.30 -10.29 6.85
N ASN A 82 2.28 -9.97 8.15
CA ASN A 82 1.94 -10.96 9.19
C ASN A 82 0.44 -11.30 9.22
N ASN A 83 -0.42 -10.34 8.92
CA ASN A 83 -1.84 -10.60 8.74
C ASN A 83 -2.07 -11.15 7.32
N ARG A 84 -2.60 -12.38 7.21
CA ARG A 84 -2.87 -13.08 5.93
C ARG A 84 -4.10 -12.53 5.18
N GLY A 85 -4.33 -11.23 5.28
CA GLY A 85 -5.50 -10.55 4.76
C GLY A 85 -6.73 -10.79 5.63
N HIS A 86 -7.47 -9.71 5.91
CA HIS A 86 -8.92 -9.84 5.98
C HIS A 86 -9.42 -10.20 4.58
N GLY A 87 -9.41 -11.50 4.26
CA GLY A 87 -10.56 -12.17 3.66
C GLY A 87 -11.07 -11.77 2.27
N LEU A 88 -10.24 -11.44 1.28
CA LEU A 88 -10.64 -11.73 -0.11
C LEU A 88 -9.67 -12.73 -0.75
N HIS A 89 -10.25 -13.89 -1.03
CA HIS A 89 -9.59 -15.10 -1.46
C HIS A 89 -9.04 -14.96 -2.90
N PRO A 90 -7.85 -15.52 -3.22
CA PRO A 90 -7.25 -15.46 -4.55
C PRO A 90 -8.01 -16.19 -5.69
N SER A 91 -9.18 -16.80 -5.45
CA SER A 91 -9.89 -17.61 -6.46
C SER A 91 -10.77 -16.83 -7.45
N LEU A 92 -10.71 -15.50 -7.49
CA LEU A 92 -11.43 -14.71 -8.49
C LEU A 92 -10.64 -14.53 -9.80
N PHE A 93 -9.40 -15.02 -9.86
CA PHE A 93 -8.60 -15.05 -11.08
C PHE A 93 -8.31 -16.50 -11.50
N SER A 94 -9.31 -17.15 -12.11
CA SER A 94 -9.04 -18.24 -13.05
C SER A 94 -8.89 -17.66 -14.46
N PRO A 95 -8.06 -18.24 -15.35
CA PRO A 95 -7.89 -17.74 -16.72
C PRO A 95 -9.10 -17.99 -17.64
N ASP A 96 -10.10 -18.73 -17.18
CA ASP A 96 -11.28 -19.09 -17.96
C ASP A 96 -12.54 -18.46 -17.34
N GLY A 97 -12.92 -17.32 -17.88
CA GLY A 97 -14.26 -16.74 -17.81
C GLY A 97 -14.68 -16.32 -19.21
#